data_AF-A0A7C9DI59-F1
#
_entry.id   AF-A0A7C9DI59-F1
#
_cell.length_a   1.000
_cell.length_b   1.000
_cell.length_c   1.000
_cell.angle_alpha   90.00
_cell.angle_beta   90.00
_cell.angle_gamma   90.00
#
_symmetry.space_group_name_H-M   'P 1'
#
loop_
_entity.id
_entity.type
_entity.pdbx_description
1 polymer ?
#
loop_
_entity_poly.entity_id
_entity_poly.type
_entity_poly.pdbx_seq_one_letter_code
_entity_poly.pdbx_strand_id
1 'polypeptide(L)'
;LISGLLVCCTASDSVHAEAPEEKGNKEEYADLSSVQFSHGKRVYTDYSIIGIPGDGRCLFRSVAHGACLRSGKHAPSERLQKDLADELRARVADEFIRRREETEWFIEGDFDTYVSQMRKP
;
A
#
# COMPACT_ATOMS: atom_id res chain seq x y z
N LEU A 1 -1.48 -29.02 36.04
CA LEU A 1 -2.92 -28.94 35.71
C LEU A 1 -3.59 -27.96 36.66
N ILE A 2 -3.74 -26.72 36.20
CA ILE A 2 -4.53 -25.60 36.76
C ILE A 2 -4.61 -24.59 35.59
N SER A 3 -5.65 -24.61 34.75
CA SER A 3 -6.96 -23.95 34.93
C SER A 3 -6.77 -22.54 35.51
N GLY A 4 -6.92 -21.41 34.82
CA GLY A 4 -7.77 -21.07 33.68
C GLY A 4 -8.59 -19.85 34.10
N LEU A 5 -8.30 -18.66 33.56
CA LEU A 5 -9.23 -17.53 33.54
C LEU A 5 -8.83 -16.54 32.43
N LEU A 6 -9.42 -16.74 31.25
CA LEU A 6 -9.39 -15.77 30.15
C LEU A 6 -10.56 -14.81 30.37
N VAL A 7 -10.25 -13.56 30.75
CA VAL A 7 -11.25 -12.50 30.88
C VAL A 7 -11.48 -11.90 29.49
N CYS A 8 -12.62 -12.21 28.88
CA CYS A 8 -13.08 -11.59 27.64
C CYS A 8 -13.88 -10.33 27.97
N CYS A 9 -13.29 -9.15 27.82
CA CYS A 9 -14.04 -7.88 27.84
C CYS A 9 -14.57 -7.60 26.44
N THR A 10 -15.75 -8.12 26.10
CA THR A 10 -16.52 -7.68 24.92
C THR A 10 -17.37 -6.48 25.31
N ALA A 11 -16.83 -5.28 25.17
CA ALA A 11 -17.64 -4.07 25.08
C ALA A 11 -17.93 -3.82 23.61
N SER A 12 -19.11 -4.26 23.16
CA SER A 12 -19.64 -3.96 21.82
C SER A 12 -20.61 -2.82 21.93
N ASP A 13 -20.10 -1.58 21.85
CA ASP A 13 -20.95 -0.44 21.52
C ASP A 13 -20.86 -0.23 20.01
N SER A 14 -21.93 -0.57 19.30
CA SER A 14 -22.07 -0.26 17.87
C SER A 14 -22.32 1.24 17.72
N VAL A 15 -21.25 2.01 17.54
CA VAL A 15 -21.35 3.40 17.08
C VAL A 15 -21.81 3.36 15.62
N HIS A 16 -23.09 3.63 15.40
CA HIS A 16 -23.66 3.78 14.07
C HIS A 16 -23.29 5.16 13.53
N ALA A 17 -22.48 5.20 12.48
CA ALA A 17 -22.40 6.35 11.59
C ALA A 17 -23.43 6.12 10.48
N GLU A 18 -24.48 6.93 10.43
CA GLU A 18 -25.40 6.95 9.30
C GLU A 18 -24.69 7.60 8.09
N ALA A 19 -24.54 6.84 7.01
CA ALA A 19 -24.15 7.38 5.71
C ALA A 19 -25.43 7.76 4.94
N PRO A 20 -25.44 8.85 4.16
CA PRO A 20 -26.62 9.24 3.42
C PRO A 20 -26.90 8.21 2.32
N GLU A 21 -28.15 7.74 2.25
CA GLU A 21 -28.64 6.95 1.12
C GLU A 21 -28.71 7.84 -0.12
N GLU A 22 -27.73 7.71 -1.02
CA GLU A 22 -27.85 8.29 -2.34
C GLU A 22 -28.53 7.29 -3.28
N LYS A 23 -29.84 7.49 -3.48
CA LYS A 23 -30.57 6.90 -4.59
C LYS A 23 -30.30 7.75 -5.85
N GLY A 24 -29.51 7.21 -6.78
CA GLY A 24 -29.31 7.79 -8.11
C GLY A 24 -28.92 6.73 -9.14
N ASN A 25 -29.80 6.48 -10.11
CA ASN A 25 -29.71 5.44 -11.14
C ASN A 25 -28.67 5.73 -12.23
N LYS A 26 -28.02 4.65 -12.72
CA LYS A 26 -27.61 4.33 -14.13
C LYS A 26 -26.70 5.38 -14.83
N GLU A 27 -25.53 5.10 -15.37
CA GLU A 27 -25.04 3.96 -16.16
C GLU A 27 -23.51 3.95 -16.05
N GLU A 28 -22.90 2.83 -15.65
CA GLU A 28 -21.46 2.64 -15.85
C GLU A 28 -21.22 1.17 -16.19
N TYR A 29 -20.84 0.94 -17.45
CA TYR A 29 -20.46 -0.37 -17.99
C TYR A 29 -19.10 -0.75 -17.42
N ALA A 30 -19.08 -1.15 -16.16
CA ALA A 30 -17.96 -1.83 -15.53
C ALA A 30 -18.47 -3.19 -15.08
N ASP A 31 -17.80 -4.26 -15.52
CA ASP A 31 -18.15 -5.64 -15.23
C ASP A 31 -18.33 -5.87 -13.72
N LEU A 32 -19.60 -5.98 -13.32
CA LEU A 32 -20.04 -6.16 -11.94
C LEU A 32 -19.65 -7.53 -11.35
N SER A 33 -19.01 -8.41 -12.15
CA SER A 33 -18.55 -9.72 -11.67
C SER A 33 -17.45 -9.64 -10.60
N SER A 34 -16.73 -8.52 -10.56
CA SER A 34 -15.56 -8.29 -9.70
C SER A 34 -15.87 -7.73 -8.32
N VAL A 35 -17.12 -7.36 -8.06
CA VAL A 35 -17.53 -6.65 -6.86
C VAL A 35 -18.26 -7.58 -5.90
N GLN A 36 -17.55 -8.05 -4.88
CA GLN A 36 -18.13 -8.82 -3.78
C GLN A 36 -18.46 -7.89 -2.61
N PHE A 37 -19.51 -8.21 -1.84
CA PHE A 37 -19.79 -7.52 -0.59
C PHE A 37 -19.41 -8.44 0.57
N SER A 38 -18.48 -8.01 1.42
CA SER A 38 -18.10 -8.71 2.66
C SER A 38 -18.25 -7.76 3.84
N HIS A 39 -18.98 -8.16 4.87
CA HIS A 39 -19.25 -7.36 6.08
C HIS A 39 -19.82 -5.95 5.77
N GLY A 40 -20.69 -5.85 4.75
CA GLY A 40 -21.27 -4.57 4.31
C GLY A 40 -20.30 -3.66 3.53
N LYS A 41 -19.08 -4.11 3.23
CA LYS A 41 -18.10 -3.36 2.45
C LYS A 41 -17.93 -3.94 1.06
N ARG A 42 -17.74 -3.06 0.08
CA ARG A 42 -17.37 -3.42 -1.28
C ARG A 42 -15.93 -3.97 -1.29
N VAL A 43 -15.76 -5.17 -1.80
CA VAL A 43 -14.48 -5.86 -1.98
C VAL A 43 -14.27 -6.06 -3.46
N TYR A 44 -13.19 -5.49 -3.99
CA TYR A 44 -12.75 -5.73 -5.35
C TYR A 44 -11.93 -7.02 -5.36
N THR A 45 -12.34 -7.99 -6.18
CA THR A 45 -11.63 -9.26 -6.34
C THR A 45 -10.93 -9.39 -7.70
N ASP A 46 -11.08 -8.40 -8.57
CA ASP A 46 -10.34 -8.32 -9.83
C ASP A 46 -8.93 -7.77 -9.59
N TYR A 47 -8.08 -8.64 -9.06
CA TYR A 47 -6.66 -8.39 -8.93
C TYR A 47 -5.88 -9.70 -9.03
N SER A 48 -4.63 -9.62 -9.46
CA SER A 48 -3.68 -10.72 -9.37
C SER A 48 -2.64 -10.42 -8.29
N ILE A 49 -2.22 -11.46 -7.57
CA ILE A 49 -1.17 -11.36 -6.56
C ILE A 49 0.14 -11.84 -7.20
N ILE A 50 1.19 -11.03 -7.05
CA ILE A 50 2.53 -11.33 -7.55
C ILE A 50 3.49 -11.34 -6.36
N GLY A 51 4.30 -12.40 -6.24
CA GLY A 51 5.33 -12.50 -5.21
C GLY A 51 6.50 -11.56 -5.51
N ILE A 52 6.99 -10.87 -4.47
CA ILE A 52 8.14 -9.97 -4.54
C ILE A 52 9.19 -10.44 -3.51
N PRO A 53 10.48 -10.54 -3.88
CA PRO A 53 11.54 -10.92 -2.95
C PRO A 53 11.62 -10.02 -1.72
N GLY A 54 11.80 -10.63 -0.54
CA GLY A 54 11.88 -9.95 0.76
C GLY A 54 13.31 -9.61 1.17
N ASP A 55 13.90 -8.58 0.56
CA ASP A 55 15.29 -8.14 0.79
C ASP A 55 15.39 -6.67 1.25
N GLY A 56 14.34 -6.15 1.89
CA GLY A 56 14.24 -4.75 2.32
C GLY A 56 13.85 -3.77 1.19
N ARG A 57 13.81 -4.22 -0.07
CA ARG A 57 13.38 -3.40 -1.22
C ARG A 57 11.94 -3.67 -1.67
N CYS A 58 11.22 -4.57 -0.99
CA CYS A 58 9.94 -5.10 -1.45
C CYS A 58 8.92 -4.02 -1.83
N LEU A 59 8.84 -2.91 -1.08
CA LEU A 59 7.99 -1.77 -1.41
C LEU A 59 8.34 -1.18 -2.79
N PHE A 60 9.62 -0.83 -3.00
CA PHE A 60 10.09 -0.21 -4.23
C PHE A 60 10.05 -1.19 -5.41
N ARG A 61 10.37 -2.48 -5.19
CA ARG A 61 10.22 -3.55 -6.18
C ARG A 61 8.76 -3.68 -6.64
N SER A 62 7.81 -3.61 -5.72
CA SER A 62 6.37 -3.68 -6.04
C SER A 62 5.93 -2.52 -6.91
N VAL A 63 6.38 -1.30 -6.58
CA VAL A 63 6.08 -0.09 -7.38
C VAL A 63 6.71 -0.18 -8.77
N ALA A 64 7.98 -0.59 -8.86
CA ALA A 64 8.67 -0.77 -10.14
C ALA A 64 7.99 -1.83 -11.01
N HIS A 65 7.64 -2.98 -10.42
CA HIS A 65 6.92 -4.05 -11.11
C HIS A 65 5.58 -3.56 -11.66
N GLY A 66 4.77 -2.91 -10.83
CA GLY A 66 3.48 -2.34 -11.24
C GLY A 66 3.64 -1.29 -12.33
N ALA A 67 4.64 -0.42 -12.24
CA ALA A 67 4.92 0.60 -13.26
C ALA A 67 5.29 -0.03 -14.62
N CYS A 68 6.08 -1.10 -14.64
CA CYS A 68 6.38 -1.85 -15.86
C CYS A 68 5.09 -2.40 -16.51
N LEU A 69 4.24 -3.10 -15.74
CA LEU A 69 2.99 -3.65 -16.25
C LEU A 69 2.04 -2.55 -16.77
N ARG A 70 1.86 -1.46 -16.00
CA ARG A 70 1.03 -0.32 -16.43
C ARG A 70 1.53 0.33 -17.71
N SER A 71 2.84 0.29 -17.97
CA SER A 71 3.43 0.78 -19.21
C SER A 71 3.32 -0.18 -20.40
N GLY A 72 2.61 -1.31 -20.25
CA GLY A 72 2.49 -2.35 -21.28
C GLY A 72 3.75 -3.20 -21.47
N LYS A 73 4.74 -3.08 -20.58
CA LYS A 73 5.95 -3.89 -20.61
C LYS A 73 5.72 -5.22 -19.89
N HIS A 74 6.53 -6.21 -20.23
CA HIS A 74 6.59 -7.46 -19.47
C HIS A 74 7.02 -7.22 -18.02
N ALA A 75 6.65 -8.15 -17.15
CA ALA A 75 7.11 -8.20 -15.77
C ALA A 75 8.66 -8.18 -15.73
N PRO A 76 9.27 -7.26 -14.98
CA PRO A 76 10.72 -7.17 -14.89
C PRO A 76 11.30 -8.39 -14.17
N SER A 77 12.49 -8.83 -14.57
CA SER A 77 13.23 -9.88 -13.86
C SER A 77 13.59 -9.44 -12.44
N GLU A 78 13.86 -10.37 -11.52
CA GLU A 78 14.24 -10.02 -10.13
C GLU A 78 15.45 -9.09 -10.06
N ARG A 79 16.44 -9.28 -10.95
CA ARG A 79 17.59 -8.39 -11.06
C ARG A 79 17.17 -6.99 -11.48
N LEU A 80 16.35 -6.87 -12.53
CA LEU A 80 15.89 -5.56 -13.00
C LEU A 80 14.99 -4.87 -11.96
N GLN A 81 14.16 -5.62 -11.24
CA GLN A 81 13.39 -5.11 -10.10
C GLN A 81 14.30 -4.53 -9.02
N LYS A 82 15.47 -5.14 -8.77
CA LYS A 82 16.45 -4.66 -7.80
C LYS A 82 17.00 -3.31 -8.23
N ASP A 83 17.48 -3.25 -9.48
CA ASP A 83 18.11 -2.06 -10.03
C ASP A 83 17.12 -0.88 -10.07
N LEU A 84 15.88 -1.14 -10.53
CA LEU A 84 14.80 -0.14 -10.54
C LEU A 84 14.36 0.28 -9.13
N ALA A 85 14.40 -0.63 -8.15
CA ALA A 85 14.07 -0.30 -6.77
C ALA A 85 15.12 0.63 -6.14
N ASP A 86 16.40 0.35 -6.34
CA ASP A 86 17.51 1.18 -5.84
C ASP A 86 17.49 2.57 -6.52
N GLU A 87 17.22 2.62 -7.83
CA GLU A 87 17.02 3.88 -8.55
C GLU A 87 15.81 4.66 -8.01
N LEU A 88 14.68 3.99 -7.77
CA LEU A 88 13.47 4.64 -7.24
C LEU A 88 13.69 5.19 -5.83
N ARG A 89 14.43 4.47 -4.97
CA ARG A 89 14.84 4.96 -3.64
C ARG A 89 15.64 6.25 -3.73
N ALA A 90 16.59 6.33 -4.66
CA ALA A 90 17.38 7.54 -4.88
C ALA A 90 16.49 8.71 -5.31
N ARG A 91 15.56 8.50 -6.25
CA ARG A 91 14.62 9.53 -6.71
C ARG A 91 13.68 10.00 -5.60
N VAL A 92 13.20 9.10 -4.75
CA VAL A 92 12.37 9.45 -3.58
C VAL A 92 13.16 10.28 -2.58
N ALA A 93 14.44 9.95 -2.35
CA ALA A 93 15.32 10.75 -1.50
C ALA A 93 15.58 12.15 -2.08
N ASP A 94 15.72 12.29 -3.40
CA ASP A 94 15.81 13.60 -4.07
C ASP A 94 14.52 14.40 -3.87
N GLU A 95 13.37 13.74 -3.99
CA GLU A 95 12.06 14.36 -3.83
C GLU A 95 11.81 14.85 -2.40
N PHE A 96 12.24 14.10 -1.38
CA PHE A 96 12.19 14.58 0.01
C PHE A 96 12.99 15.86 0.20
N ILE A 97 14.23 15.93 -0.33
CA ILE A 97 15.03 17.15 -0.24
C ILE A 97 14.31 18.31 -0.96
N ARG A 98 13.76 18.06 -2.14
CA ARG A 98 13.07 19.07 -2.95
C ARG A 98 11.81 19.61 -2.28
N ARG A 99 11.11 18.78 -1.50
CA ARG A 99 9.87 19.12 -0.77
C ARG A 99 10.07 19.08 0.74
N ARG A 100 11.25 19.49 1.24
CA ARG A 100 11.59 19.38 2.67
C ARG A 100 10.53 20.01 3.57
N GLU A 101 10.05 21.21 3.23
CA GLU A 101 9.01 21.91 3.98
C GLU A 101 7.70 21.11 4.12
N GLU A 102 7.35 20.32 3.11
CA GLU A 102 6.13 19.49 3.10
C GLU A 102 6.33 18.13 3.76
N THR A 103 7.58 17.66 3.87
CA THR A 103 7.88 16.25 4.15
C THR A 103 8.57 16.02 5.49
N GLU A 104 9.37 16.97 5.97
CA GLU A 104 10.16 16.81 7.19
C GLU A 104 9.29 16.59 8.43
N TRP A 105 8.10 17.20 8.50
CA TRP A 105 7.23 17.11 9.67
C TRP A 105 6.73 15.69 10.00
N PHE A 106 6.67 14.79 9.00
CA PHE A 106 6.26 13.40 9.20
C PHE A 106 7.44 12.42 9.26
N ILE A 107 8.68 12.90 9.11
CA ILE A 107 9.88 12.08 9.26
C ILE A 107 10.26 12.06 10.73
N GLU A 108 10.31 10.86 11.31
CA GLU A 108 10.76 10.67 12.68
C GLU A 108 12.29 10.78 12.77
N GLY A 109 12.77 11.67 13.64
CA GLY A 109 14.20 11.86 13.90
C GLY A 109 14.84 12.91 12.98
N ASP A 110 16.13 12.74 12.71
CA ASP A 110 16.91 13.66 11.88
C ASP A 110 16.64 13.40 10.39
N PHE A 111 16.14 14.42 9.70
CA PHE A 111 15.76 14.34 8.29
C PHE A 111 16.91 13.95 7.37
N ASP A 112 18.08 14.57 7.54
CA ASP A 112 19.23 14.36 6.67
C ASP A 112 19.79 12.94 6.84
N THR A 113 19.76 12.44 8.08
CA THR A 113 20.08 11.05 8.42
C THR A 113 19.09 10.10 7.76
N TYR A 114 17.78 10.34 7.89
CA TYR A 114 16.75 9.53 7.25
C TYR A 114 16.94 9.45 5.72
N VAL A 115 17.13 10.59 5.06
CA VAL A 115 17.35 10.68 3.62
C VAL A 115 18.63 9.94 3.20
N SER A 116 19.72 10.09 3.97
CA SER A 116 20.98 9.38 3.69
C SER A 116 20.82 7.85 3.78
N GLN A 117 20.02 7.36 4.73
CA GLN A 117 19.75 5.93 4.90
C GLN A 117 18.82 5.40 3.81
N MET A 118 17.84 6.20 3.35
CA MET A 118 16.95 5.85 2.24
C MET A 118 17.71 5.58 0.94
N ARG A 119 18.84 6.25 0.72
CA ARG A 119 19.69 6.03 -0.46
C ARG A 119 20.50 4.74 -0.42
N LYS A 120 20.62 4.11 0.76
CA LYS A 120 21.38 2.87 0.87
C LYS A 120 20.63 1.75 0.15
N PRO A 121 21.36 0.88 -0.59
CA PRO A 121 20.82 -0.35 -1.12
C PRO A 121 20.36 -1.25 0.03
#